data_AF-A0A821R5E4-F1
#
_entry.id   AF-A0A821R5E4-F1
#
_cell.length_a   1.000
_cell.length_b   1.000
_cell.length_c   1.000
_cell.angle_alpha   90.00
_cell.angle_beta   90.00
_cell.angle_gamma   90.00
#
_symmetry.space_group_name_H-M   'P 1'
#
loop_
_entity.id
_entity.type
_entity.pdbx_description
1 polymer ?
#
loop_
_entity_poly.entity_id
_entity_poly.type
_entity_poly.pdbx_seq_one_letter_code
_entity_poly.pdbx_strand_id
1 'polypeptide(L)'
;IKKFNQVDGQVDRTSYTGSYEVDGETNRPKNPQGRTGLSGRGLLGRWGPNHAGDPLVTRWAKDQHNDKQKVLEIVLIRRKDTGESALPGGMVDA
;
A
#
# COMPACT_ATOMS: atom_id res chain seq x y z
N ILE A 1 -14.14 -14.19 15.64
CA ILE A 1 -12.92 -13.46 16.05
C ILE A 1 -12.04 -13.32 14.81
N LYS A 2 -11.44 -12.14 14.56
CA LYS A 2 -10.57 -11.94 13.38
C LYS A 2 -9.28 -12.74 13.54
N LYS A 3 -8.79 -13.31 12.45
CA LYS A 3 -7.57 -14.10 12.41
C LYS A 3 -6.38 -13.24 11.94
N PHE A 4 -5.75 -12.52 12.86
CA PHE A 4 -4.59 -11.65 12.54
C PHE A 4 -3.33 -12.45 12.20
N ASN A 5 -2.40 -11.80 11.49
CA ASN A 5 -1.13 -12.38 11.00
C ASN A 5 -1.29 -13.62 10.10
N GLN A 6 -2.44 -13.76 9.43
CA GLN A 6 -2.73 -14.83 8.48
C GLN A 6 -3.82 -14.41 7.50
N VAL A 7 -4.09 -15.23 6.49
CA VAL A 7 -5.24 -15.06 5.60
C VAL A 7 -6.52 -15.44 6.34
N ASP A 8 -7.47 -14.52 6.43
CA ASP A 8 -8.76 -14.63 7.12
C ASP A 8 -9.90 -14.63 6.10
N GLY A 9 -10.12 -15.79 5.46
CA GLY A 9 -11.05 -15.92 4.35
C GLY A 9 -10.54 -15.19 3.11
N GLN A 10 -11.31 -14.22 2.63
CA GLN A 10 -10.94 -13.34 1.51
C GLN A 10 -10.04 -12.17 1.91
N VAL A 11 -9.83 -11.96 3.22
CA VAL A 11 -9.03 -10.84 3.71
C VAL A 11 -7.65 -11.34 4.11
N ASP A 12 -6.63 -10.97 3.35
CA ASP A 12 -5.25 -11.10 3.83
C ASP A 12 -5.02 -10.09 4.98
N ARG A 13 -4.67 -10.62 6.15
CA ARG A 13 -4.29 -9.84 7.33
C ARG A 13 -2.81 -9.97 7.66
N THR A 14 -2.00 -10.58 6.79
CA THR A 14 -0.55 -10.60 6.96
C THR A 14 0.05 -9.22 6.71
N SER A 15 1.23 -8.96 7.24
CA SER A 15 2.00 -7.76 6.87
C SER A 15 3.24 -8.19 6.11
N TYR A 16 3.58 -7.43 5.06
CA TYR A 16 4.82 -7.63 4.31
C TYR A 16 6.06 -7.21 5.09
N THR A 17 5.91 -6.56 6.25
CA THR A 17 7.01 -6.21 7.16
C THR A 17 7.21 -7.23 8.28
N GLY A 18 6.55 -8.39 8.22
CA GLY A 18 6.54 -9.41 9.28
C GLY A 18 5.36 -9.28 10.24
N SER A 19 5.25 -10.22 11.19
CA SER A 19 4.13 -10.28 12.13
C SER A 19 4.03 -9.04 13.01
N TYR A 20 2.81 -8.57 13.26
CA TYR A 20 2.54 -7.45 14.16
C TYR A 20 1.89 -7.93 15.47
N GLU A 21 2.13 -7.17 16.53
CA GLU A 21 1.54 -7.43 17.84
C GLU A 21 0.03 -7.17 17.83
N VAL A 22 -0.73 -8.05 18.48
CA VAL A 22 -2.15 -7.86 18.77
C VAL A 22 -2.29 -7.58 20.26
N ASP A 23 -2.89 -6.45 20.59
CA ASP A 23 -3.14 -6.03 21.94
C ASP A 23 -4.05 -7.03 22.68
N GLY A 24 -3.59 -7.57 23.80
CA GLY A 24 -4.28 -8.63 24.53
C GLY A 24 -5.61 -8.19 25.16
N GLU A 25 -5.75 -6.92 25.50
CA GLU A 25 -6.96 -6.39 26.13
C GLU A 25 -8.03 -6.03 25.11
N THR A 26 -7.63 -5.33 24.05
CA THR A 26 -8.57 -4.81 23.04
C THR A 26 -8.73 -5.73 21.83
N ASN A 27 -7.87 -6.74 21.69
CA ASN A 27 -7.77 -7.62 20.52
C ASN A 27 -7.64 -6.84 19.20
N ARG A 28 -6.86 -5.76 19.23
CA ARG A 28 -6.60 -4.87 18.09
C ARG A 28 -5.12 -4.90 17.73
N PRO A 29 -4.77 -4.84 16.44
CA PRO A 29 -3.38 -4.80 16.01
C PRO A 29 -2.73 -3.48 16.41
N LYS A 30 -1.48 -3.55 16.87
CA LYS A 30 -0.61 -2.39 17.07
C LYS A 30 0.15 -2.10 15.78
N ASN A 31 0.32 -0.81 15.46
CA ASN A 31 1.10 -0.40 14.30
C ASN A 31 2.55 -0.88 14.47
N PRO A 32 3.11 -1.67 13.53
CA PRO A 32 4.50 -2.16 13.63
C PRO A 32 5.53 -1.03 13.61
N GLN A 33 5.18 0.18 13.14
CA GLN A 33 6.04 1.36 13.14
C GLN A 33 5.88 2.23 14.41
N GLY A 34 5.14 1.76 15.41
CA GLY A 34 4.98 2.43 16.70
C GLY A 34 3.78 3.37 16.79
N ARG A 35 3.74 4.15 17.89
CA ARG A 35 2.60 4.99 18.26
C ARG A 35 2.42 6.16 17.29
N THR A 36 1.19 6.40 16.87
CA THR A 36 0.81 7.52 15.98
C THR A 36 0.04 8.63 16.69
N GLY A 37 -0.26 8.46 17.99
CA GLY A 37 -1.06 9.42 18.77
C GLY A 37 -2.58 9.27 18.62
N LEU A 38 -3.05 8.33 17.80
CA LEU A 38 -4.47 8.04 17.60
C LEU A 38 -4.74 6.53 17.63
N SER A 39 -5.89 6.13 18.19
CA SER A 39 -6.36 4.74 18.17
C SER A 39 -7.65 4.63 17.35
N GLY A 40 -7.98 3.42 16.90
CA GLY A 40 -9.08 3.22 15.95
C GLY A 40 -8.56 2.91 14.55
N ARG A 41 -9.48 2.86 13.58
CA ARG A 41 -9.14 2.67 12.16
C ARG A 41 -9.04 3.99 11.39
N GLY A 42 -9.59 5.08 11.93
CA GLY A 42 -9.82 6.29 11.14
C GLY A 42 -10.63 5.96 9.89
N LEU A 43 -10.13 6.34 8.72
CA LEU A 43 -10.74 6.07 7.42
C LEU A 43 -10.45 4.68 6.85
N LEU A 44 -9.59 3.87 7.49
CA LEU A 44 -9.22 2.56 6.99
C LEU A 44 -10.36 1.55 7.18
N GLY A 45 -10.58 0.70 6.16
CA GLY A 45 -11.62 -0.32 6.22
C GLY A 45 -11.28 -1.46 7.20
N ARG A 46 -10.01 -1.86 7.25
CA ARG A 46 -9.54 -3.06 7.95
C ARG A 46 -8.74 -2.69 9.21
N TRP A 47 -8.86 -3.55 10.23
CA TRP A 47 -7.92 -3.56 11.36
C TRP A 47 -6.63 -4.25 10.93
N GLY A 48 -5.49 -3.59 11.19
CA GLY A 48 -4.17 -4.09 10.81
C GLY A 48 -3.78 -3.56 9.42
N PRO A 49 -3.04 -4.34 8.63
CA PRO A 49 -2.66 -3.96 7.27
C PRO A 49 -3.87 -3.70 6.37
N ASN A 50 -3.76 -2.66 5.54
CA ASN A 50 -4.70 -2.34 4.46
C ASN A 50 -3.90 -2.31 3.16
N HIS A 51 -3.92 -3.42 2.42
CA HIS A 51 -3.07 -3.61 1.25
C HIS A 51 -3.51 -2.74 0.07
N ALA A 52 -2.52 -2.24 -0.67
CA ALA A 52 -2.66 -1.53 -1.93
C ALA A 52 -1.70 -2.13 -2.95
N GLY A 53 -2.00 -1.95 -4.24
CA GLY A 53 -1.13 -2.33 -5.34
C GLY A 53 -0.87 -1.12 -6.23
N ASP A 54 0.42 -0.90 -6.55
CA ASP A 54 0.88 0.18 -7.42
C ASP A 54 1.57 -0.40 -8.66
N PRO A 55 0.87 -0.50 -9.80
CA PRO A 55 1.47 -0.99 -11.03
C PRO A 55 2.45 0.04 -11.61
N LEU A 56 3.66 -0.42 -11.95
CA LEU A 56 4.69 0.39 -12.61
C LEU A 56 4.86 -0.06 -14.06
N VAL A 57 4.18 0.63 -14.98
CA VAL A 57 4.34 0.38 -16.42
C VAL A 57 5.49 1.22 -16.95
N THR A 58 6.47 0.57 -17.58
CA THR A 58 7.69 1.22 -18.08
C THR A 58 7.88 0.99 -19.58
N ARG A 59 8.54 1.93 -20.25
CA ARG A 59 9.08 1.75 -21.61
C ARG A 59 10.34 2.59 -21.80
N TRP A 60 11.15 2.25 -22.79
CA TRP A 60 12.26 3.12 -23.20
C TRP A 60 11.75 4.24 -24.11
N ALA A 61 12.23 5.47 -23.87
CA ALA A 61 11.97 6.60 -24.77
C ALA A 61 12.53 6.30 -26.17
N LYS A 62 11.75 6.64 -27.22
CA LYS A 62 12.09 6.34 -28.62
C LYS A 62 13.14 7.29 -29.20
N ASP A 63 13.08 8.57 -28.86
CA ASP A 63 13.97 9.60 -29.41
C ASP A 63 15.20 9.79 -28.51
N GLN A 64 16.12 8.83 -28.57
CA GLN A 64 17.43 8.99 -27.95
C GLN A 64 18.32 9.79 -28.91
N HIS A 65 18.30 11.13 -28.80
CA HIS A 65 19.27 11.98 -29.52
C HIS A 65 20.73 11.72 -29.09
N ASN A 66 20.93 10.93 -28.04
CA ASN A 66 22.23 10.60 -27.49
C ASN A 66 22.24 9.12 -27.05
N ASP A 67 22.73 8.23 -27.92
CA ASP A 67 22.79 6.77 -27.74
C ASP A 67 23.49 6.29 -26.44
N LYS A 68 24.10 7.21 -25.69
CA LYS A 68 24.82 6.93 -24.44
C LYS A 68 23.92 6.92 -23.20
N GLN A 69 22.68 7.41 -23.27
CA GLN A 69 21.80 7.45 -22.10
C GLN A 69 20.38 7.00 -22.40
N LYS A 70 20.04 5.81 -21.91
CA LYS A 70 18.67 5.28 -21.98
C LYS A 70 17.77 6.03 -20.99
N VAL A 71 16.70 6.64 -21.49
CA VAL A 71 15.66 7.29 -20.67
C VAL A 71 14.49 6.33 -20.51
N LEU A 72 14.13 6.05 -19.25
CA LEU A 72 12.96 5.24 -18.90
C LEU A 72 11.74 6.15 -18.74
N GLU A 73 10.68 5.86 -19.48
CA GLU A 73 9.38 6.50 -19.33
C GLU A 73 8.48 5.62 -18.48
N ILE A 74 7.66 6.26 -17.65
CA ILE A 74 6.67 5.58 -16.80
C ILE A 74 5.29 6.19 -17.00
N VAL A 75 4.25 5.38 -16.78
CA VAL A 75 2.87 5.87 -16.78
C VAL A 75 2.55 6.46 -15.41
N LEU A 76 2.13 7.73 -15.41
CA LEU A 76 1.60 8.44 -14.24
C LEU A 76 0.16 8.89 -14.50
N ILE A 77 -0.60 9.04 -13.42
CA ILE A 77 -1.91 9.70 -13.43
C ILE A 77 -1.83 11.01 -12.67
N ARG A 78 -2.71 11.96 -13.01
CA ARG A 78 -2.95 13.15 -12.19
C ARG A 78 -4.20 12.93 -11.36
N ARG A 79 -4.04 12.89 -10.04
CA ARG A 79 -5.16 12.70 -9.11
C ARG A 79 -6.13 13.87 -9.18
N LYS A 80 -7.44 13.58 -9.18
CA LYS A 80 -8.48 14.64 -9.26
C LYS A 80 -8.66 15.39 -7.94
N ASP A 81 -8.46 14.72 -6.82
CA ASP A 81 -8.65 15.25 -5.47
C ASP A 81 -7.50 16.17 -5.02
N THR A 82 -6.25 15.80 -5.33
CA THR A 82 -5.05 16.58 -4.92
C THR A 82 -4.39 17.34 -6.05
N GLY A 83 -4.63 16.97 -7.31
CA GLY A 83 -3.93 17.53 -8.47
C GLY A 83 -2.49 17.04 -8.64
N GLU A 84 -2.02 16.11 -7.81
CA GLU A 84 -0.66 15.57 -7.83
C GLU A 84 -0.49 14.43 -8.85
N SER A 85 0.73 14.26 -9.34
CA SER A 85 1.11 13.09 -10.13
C SER A 85 1.37 11.90 -9.22
N ALA A 86 0.82 10.73 -9.56
CA ALA A 86 0.99 9.49 -8.79
C ALA A 86 1.08 8.27 -9.72
N LEU A 87 1.53 7.14 -9.17
CA LEU A 87 1.36 5.85 -9.83
C LEU A 87 -0.14 5.50 -9.91
N PRO A 88 -0.58 4.78 -10.95
CA PRO A 88 -1.98 4.37 -11.12
C PRO A 88 -2.34 3.20 -10.19
N GLY A 89 -2.11 3.35 -8.89
CA GLY A 89 -2.39 2.35 -7.87
C GLY A 89 -3.79 2.43 -7.27
N GLY A 90 -4.08 1.48 -6.40
CA GLY A 90 -5.36 1.37 -5.71
C GLY A 90 -5.34 0.38 -4.56
N MET A 91 -6.39 0.39 -3.75
CA MET A 91 -6.57 -0.59 -2.67
C MET A 91 -6.83 -1.98 -3.23
N VAL A 92 -6.34 -3.02 -2.56
CA VAL A 92 -6.65 -4.42 -2.92
C VAL A 92 -8.01 -4.79 -2.36
N ASP A 93 -8.86 -5.38 -3.20
CA ASP A 93 -10.17 -5.89 -2.80
C ASP A 93 -10.05 -7.15 -1.91
N ALA A 94 -11.19 -7.69 -1.49
CA ALA A 94 -11.29 -8.97 -0.79
C ALA A 94 -11.89 -10.00 -1.76
#